data_AF-A0A397S8D5-F1
#
_entry.id   AF-A0A397S8D5-F1
#
_cell.length_a   1.000
_cell.length_b   1.000
_cell.length_c   1.000
_cell.angle_alpha   90.00
_cell.angle_beta   90.00
_cell.angle_gamma   90.00
#
_symmetry.space_group_name_H-M   'P 1'
#
loop_
_entity.id
_entity.type
_entity.pdbx_description
1 polymer ?
#
loop_
_entity_poly.entity_id
_entity_poly.type
_entity_poly.pdbx_seq_one_letter_code
_entity_poly.pdbx_strand_id
1 'polypeptide(L)'
;MTKCCCCIPLKIGVIIISSLWLAGGVYQTTNGIINIISPDRTDEPNRVGNIRGPIIAAIVLYGLVTIGAAFGLFVVLFANTPKMLSIYSKIAYCIAAIYIISNLVEVIAIVLSKSKFLEDCKVYSNSSTESQAEKDSACLSMYNSIFKYIIIVAVIAILLVLYYTTIISAYARERKANEDAKHDQNHQPHT
;
A
#
# COMPACT_ATOMS: atom_id res chain seq x y z
N MET A 1 -18.13 20.85 14.37
CA MET A 1 -18.80 20.45 13.11
C MET A 1 -18.17 19.14 12.64
N THR A 2 -18.87 18.01 12.81
CA THR A 2 -18.36 16.63 12.67
C THR A 2 -19.04 15.89 11.52
N LYS A 3 -18.93 16.43 10.31
CA LYS A 3 -19.29 15.72 9.08
C LYS A 3 -18.22 15.97 8.04
N CYS A 4 -17.22 15.10 7.96
CA CYS A 4 -16.45 14.95 6.74
C CYS A 4 -17.25 14.03 5.81
N CYS A 5 -17.27 14.34 4.51
CA CYS A 5 -18.19 13.81 3.50
C CYS A 5 -18.43 12.29 3.56
N CYS A 6 -19.71 11.91 3.41
CA CYS A 6 -20.30 10.57 3.49
C CYS A 6 -20.50 10.06 4.93
N CYS A 7 -21.71 9.57 5.21
CA CYS A 7 -22.28 9.16 6.50
C CYS A 7 -21.57 8.03 7.28
N ILE A 8 -20.26 7.85 7.09
CA ILE A 8 -19.48 6.82 7.76
C ILE A 8 -18.87 7.44 9.04
N PRO A 9 -19.18 6.92 10.23
CA PRO A 9 -18.54 7.38 11.45
C PRO A 9 -17.03 7.13 11.34
N LEU A 10 -16.21 8.15 11.66
CA LEU A 10 -14.75 8.13 11.47
C LEU A 10 -14.10 6.83 11.98
N LYS A 11 -14.59 6.32 13.11
CA LYS A 11 -14.15 5.05 13.70
C LYS A 11 -14.23 3.86 12.73
N ILE A 12 -15.33 3.71 11.98
CA ILE A 12 -15.54 2.60 11.05
C ILE A 12 -14.55 2.70 9.89
N GLY A 13 -14.35 3.91 9.34
CA GLY A 13 -13.38 4.13 8.26
C GLY A 13 -11.96 3.73 8.67
N VAL A 14 -11.55 4.07 9.90
CA VAL A 14 -10.23 3.67 10.43
C VAL A 14 -10.11 2.15 10.61
N ILE A 15 -11.16 1.47 11.06
CA ILE A 15 -11.15 0.00 11.20
C ILE A 15 -10.98 -0.67 9.84
N ILE A 16 -11.78 -0.26 8.85
CA ILE A 16 -11.76 -0.85 7.50
C ILE A 16 -10.37 -0.70 6.87
N ILE A 17 -9.79 0.50 6.90
CA ILE A 17 -8.46 0.70 6.30
C ILE A 17 -7.36 -0.04 7.05
N SER A 18 -7.41 -0.09 8.38
CA SER A 18 -6.44 -0.84 9.17
C SER A 18 -6.49 -2.33 8.82
N SER A 19 -7.68 -2.89 8.66
CA SER A 19 -7.86 -4.27 8.22
C SER A 19 -7.35 -4.50 6.79
N LEU A 20 -7.58 -3.56 5.87
CA LEU A 20 -7.10 -3.65 4.50
C LEU A 20 -5.57 -3.62 4.43
N TRP A 21 -4.94 -2.70 5.17
CA TRP A 21 -3.48 -2.62 5.27
C TRP A 21 -2.88 -3.85 5.95
N LEU A 22 -3.56 -4.40 6.96
CA LEU A 22 -3.12 -5.63 7.61
C LEU A 22 -3.14 -6.80 6.64
N ALA A 23 -4.26 -7.01 5.93
CA ALA A 23 -4.38 -8.09 4.95
C ALA A 23 -3.37 -7.93 3.81
N GLY A 24 -3.22 -6.72 3.27
CA GLY A 24 -2.25 -6.42 2.21
C GLY A 24 -0.80 -6.61 2.67
N GLY A 25 -0.47 -6.18 3.89
CA GLY A 25 0.85 -6.36 4.47
C GLY A 25 1.22 -7.83 4.65
N VAL A 26 0.30 -8.65 5.18
CA VAL A 26 0.49 -10.10 5.32
C VAL A 26 0.65 -10.76 3.95
N TYR A 27 -0.22 -10.44 2.99
CA TYR A 27 -0.17 -11.01 1.65
C TYR A 27 1.19 -10.76 0.98
N GLN A 28 1.66 -9.50 0.99
CA GLN A 28 2.95 -9.16 0.37
C GLN A 28 4.15 -9.77 1.11
N THR A 29 4.10 -9.83 2.44
CA THR A 29 5.15 -10.48 3.24
C THR A 29 5.25 -11.97 2.90
N THR A 30 4.12 -12.68 2.86
CA THR A 30 4.08 -14.11 2.51
C THR A 30 4.57 -14.38 1.09
N ASN A 31 4.11 -13.59 0.10
CA ASN A 31 4.60 -13.71 -1.27
C ASN A 31 6.11 -13.44 -1.38
N GLY A 32 6.62 -12.45 -0.66
CA GLY A 32 8.06 -12.18 -0.60
C GLY A 32 8.85 -13.37 -0.06
N ILE A 33 8.37 -13.99 1.02
CA ILE A 33 9.00 -15.19 1.62
C ILE A 33 8.96 -16.38 0.66
N ILE A 34 7.81 -16.65 0.02
CA ILE A 34 7.68 -17.73 -0.96
C ILE A 34 8.69 -17.54 -2.10
N ASN A 35 8.82 -16.32 -2.62
CA ASN A 35 9.78 -16.00 -3.68
C ASN A 35 11.24 -16.22 -3.28
N ILE A 36 11.58 -16.17 -1.98
CA ILE A 36 12.94 -16.47 -1.49
C ILE A 36 13.15 -17.98 -1.35
N ILE A 37 12.15 -18.71 -0.87
CA ILE A 37 12.28 -20.13 -0.52
C ILE A 37 12.10 -21.04 -1.74
N SER A 38 11.35 -20.62 -2.76
CA SER A 38 11.13 -21.40 -3.99
C SER A 38 12.46 -21.70 -4.70
N PRO A 39 12.90 -22.97 -4.77
CA PRO A 39 14.24 -23.33 -5.23
C PRO A 39 14.48 -23.28 -6.75
N ASP A 40 13.61 -22.65 -7.54
CA ASP A 40 13.57 -22.85 -9.00
C ASP A 40 13.72 -21.57 -9.83
N ARG A 41 14.70 -20.73 -9.51
CA ARG A 41 15.14 -19.62 -10.39
C ARG A 41 16.66 -19.52 -10.52
N THR A 42 17.32 -20.68 -10.57
CA THR A 42 18.72 -20.79 -10.99
C THR A 42 18.80 -21.04 -12.50
N ASP A 43 18.33 -20.09 -13.31
CA ASP A 43 18.62 -20.04 -14.74
C ASP A 43 18.75 -18.58 -15.19
N GLU A 44 19.76 -17.87 -14.67
CA GLU A 44 20.50 -16.80 -15.36
C GLU A 44 21.76 -16.47 -14.53
N PRO A 45 22.97 -16.93 -14.93
CA PRO A 45 24.17 -16.86 -14.10
C PRO A 45 24.68 -15.44 -13.77
N ASN A 46 24.15 -14.39 -14.41
CA ASN A 46 24.77 -13.06 -14.41
C ASN A 46 23.91 -11.93 -13.78
N ARG A 47 22.79 -12.25 -13.12
CA ARG A 47 21.93 -11.25 -12.44
C ARG A 47 21.60 -11.52 -10.97
N VAL A 48 22.05 -12.65 -10.42
CA VAL A 48 21.48 -13.24 -9.19
C VAL A 48 22.12 -12.75 -7.88
N GLY A 49 23.15 -11.89 -7.94
CA GLY A 49 23.71 -11.26 -6.73
C GLY A 49 22.87 -10.13 -6.13
N ASN A 50 22.08 -9.40 -6.96
CA ASN A 50 21.61 -8.04 -6.60
C ASN A 50 20.09 -7.90 -6.36
N ILE A 51 19.29 -8.95 -6.58
CA ILE A 51 17.82 -8.92 -6.41
C ILE A 51 17.35 -9.41 -5.04
N ARG A 52 18.19 -10.12 -4.29
CA ARG A 52 17.85 -10.59 -2.93
C ARG A 52 17.71 -9.44 -1.94
N GLY A 53 18.58 -8.43 -2.02
CA GLY A 53 18.53 -7.23 -1.16
C GLY A 53 17.20 -6.48 -1.25
N PRO A 54 16.74 -6.09 -2.44
CA PRO A 54 15.43 -5.45 -2.64
C PRO A 54 14.24 -6.27 -2.14
N ILE A 55 14.26 -7.60 -2.35
CA ILE A 55 13.17 -8.49 -1.89
C ILE A 55 13.13 -8.54 -0.36
N ILE A 56 14.29 -8.70 0.30
CA ILE A 56 14.38 -8.70 1.77
C ILE A 56 13.92 -7.35 2.34
N ALA A 57 14.34 -6.24 1.74
CA ALA A 57 13.90 -4.91 2.14
C ALA A 57 12.37 -4.76 2.02
N ALA A 58 11.77 -5.24 0.94
CA ALA A 58 10.32 -5.24 0.76
C ALA A 58 9.60 -6.06 1.84
N ILE A 59 10.09 -7.25 2.17
CA ILE A 59 9.53 -8.10 3.24
C ILE A 59 9.56 -7.35 4.59
N VAL A 60 10.69 -6.72 4.92
CA VAL A 60 10.83 -5.95 6.17
C VAL A 60 9.85 -4.77 6.20
N LEU A 61 9.75 -4.00 5.10
CA LEU A 61 8.86 -2.86 5.01
C LEU A 61 7.38 -3.27 5.14
N TYR A 62 6.95 -4.33 4.45
CA TYR A 62 5.57 -4.81 4.56
C TYR A 62 5.28 -5.49 5.90
N GLY A 63 6.29 -6.09 6.54
CA GLY A 63 6.21 -6.54 7.92
C GLY A 63 5.95 -5.37 8.89
N LEU A 64 6.66 -4.25 8.73
CA LEU A 64 6.42 -3.03 9.51
C LEU A 64 5.02 -2.44 9.26
N VAL A 65 4.55 -2.45 8.02
CA VAL A 65 3.17 -2.04 7.68
C VAL A 65 2.16 -2.92 8.40
N THR A 66 2.38 -4.25 8.41
CA THR A 66 1.52 -5.21 9.11
C THR A 66 1.44 -4.92 10.60
N ILE A 67 2.60 -4.71 11.25
CA ILE A 67 2.66 -4.37 12.68
C ILE A 67 1.96 -3.04 12.96
N GLY A 68 2.21 -2.01 12.15
CA GLY A 68 1.59 -0.70 12.29
C GLY A 68 0.07 -0.75 12.10
N ALA A 69 -0.42 -1.56 11.16
CA ALA A 69 -1.84 -1.78 10.92
C ALA A 69 -2.50 -2.54 12.07
N ALA A 70 -1.86 -3.59 12.60
CA ALA A 70 -2.33 -4.32 13.77
C ALA A 70 -2.40 -3.42 15.01
N PHE A 71 -1.38 -2.58 15.22
CA PHE A 71 -1.38 -1.57 16.28
C PHE A 71 -2.54 -0.59 16.11
N GLY A 72 -2.78 -0.10 14.90
CA GLY A 72 -3.91 0.77 14.58
C GLY A 72 -5.25 0.15 14.95
N LEU A 73 -5.45 -1.10 14.56
CA LEU A 73 -6.66 -1.85 14.88
C LEU A 73 -6.83 -2.03 16.39
N PHE A 74 -5.75 -2.38 17.11
CA PHE A 74 -5.74 -2.49 18.57
C PHE A 74 -6.12 -1.17 19.25
N VAL A 75 -5.53 -0.06 18.81
CA VAL A 75 -5.79 1.27 19.36
C VAL A 75 -7.24 1.68 19.17
N VAL A 76 -7.84 1.38 18.02
CA VAL A 76 -9.21 1.82 17.70
C VAL A 76 -10.27 0.94 18.36
N LEU A 77 -10.00 -0.36 18.52
CA LEU A 77 -10.93 -1.32 19.11
C LEU A 77 -10.89 -1.30 20.64
N PHE A 78 -9.70 -1.30 21.25
CA PHE A 78 -9.54 -1.54 22.68
C PHE A 78 -9.09 -0.31 23.47
N ALA A 79 -8.00 0.34 23.06
CA ALA A 79 -7.40 1.42 23.87
C ALA A 79 -8.21 2.72 23.80
N ASN A 80 -8.54 3.17 22.58
CA ASN A 80 -9.35 4.34 22.23
C ASN A 80 -9.05 5.63 23.02
N THR A 81 -7.80 5.81 23.46
CA THR A 81 -7.29 7.03 24.10
C THR A 81 -6.65 7.96 23.07
N PRO A 82 -6.75 9.30 23.23
CA PRO A 82 -6.24 10.25 22.24
C PRO A 82 -4.72 10.20 22.11
N LYS A 83 -3.99 9.86 23.19
CA LYS A 83 -2.53 9.69 23.15
C LYS A 83 -2.14 8.55 22.19
N MET A 84 -2.75 7.38 22.33
CA MET A 84 -2.49 6.23 21.46
C MET A 84 -2.93 6.49 20.01
N LEU A 85 -4.06 7.17 19.84
CA LEU A 85 -4.60 7.51 18.54
C LEU A 85 -3.73 8.53 17.78
N SER A 86 -3.11 9.46 18.51
CA SER A 86 -2.11 10.39 17.97
C SER A 86 -0.84 9.67 17.52
N ILE A 87 -0.36 8.68 18.29
CA ILE A 87 0.77 7.83 17.88
C ILE A 87 0.40 7.06 16.60
N TYR A 88 -0.77 6.45 16.56
CA TYR A 88 -1.23 5.73 15.37
C TYR A 88 -1.35 6.64 14.14
N SER A 89 -1.82 7.87 14.30
CA SER A 89 -1.86 8.84 13.20
C SER A 89 -0.47 9.09 12.59
N LYS A 90 0.58 9.15 13.40
CA LYS A 90 1.96 9.29 12.89
C LYS A 90 2.41 8.02 12.15
N ILE A 91 2.11 6.84 12.70
CA ILE A 91 2.39 5.55 12.06
C ILE A 91 1.68 5.45 10.71
N ALA A 92 0.42 5.92 10.60
CA ALA A 92 -0.34 5.91 9.36
C ALA A 92 0.33 6.75 8.25
N TYR A 93 0.95 7.90 8.60
CA TYR A 93 1.76 8.66 7.63
C TYR A 93 3.00 7.89 7.17
N CYS A 94 3.66 7.15 8.06
CA CYS A 94 4.77 6.27 7.67
C CYS A 94 4.31 5.16 6.73
N ILE A 95 3.19 4.50 7.03
CA ILE A 95 2.59 3.48 6.15
C ILE A 95 2.27 4.10 4.78
N ALA A 96 1.69 5.30 4.77
CA ALA A 96 1.39 5.99 3.52
C ALA A 96 2.63 6.28 2.68
N ALA A 97 3.72 6.74 3.30
CA ALA A 97 4.99 6.96 2.62
C ALA A 97 5.55 5.67 2.02
N ILE A 98 5.52 4.55 2.77
CA ILE A 98 5.93 3.24 2.27
C ILE A 98 5.11 2.83 1.04
N TYR A 99 3.78 2.95 1.09
CA TYR A 99 2.90 2.62 -0.04
C TYR A 99 3.19 3.47 -1.28
N ILE A 100 3.40 4.78 -1.11
CA ILE A 100 3.71 5.69 -2.22
C ILE A 100 5.03 5.29 -2.87
N ILE A 101 6.08 5.08 -2.07
CA ILE A 101 7.41 4.69 -2.57
C ILE A 101 7.32 3.34 -3.28
N SER A 102 6.63 2.34 -2.71
CA SER A 102 6.47 1.03 -3.34
C SER A 102 5.77 1.11 -4.70
N ASN A 103 4.68 1.88 -4.82
CA ASN A 103 3.99 2.08 -6.09
C ASN A 103 4.88 2.77 -7.13
N LEU A 104 5.69 3.75 -6.72
CA LEU A 104 6.65 4.41 -7.61
C LEU A 104 7.73 3.44 -8.11
N VAL A 105 8.29 2.63 -7.21
CA VAL A 105 9.30 1.62 -7.55
C VAL A 105 8.74 0.59 -8.53
N GLU A 106 7.50 0.15 -8.34
CA GLU A 106 6.82 -0.79 -9.23
C GLU A 106 6.65 -0.20 -10.65
N VAL A 107 6.17 1.04 -10.74
CA VAL A 107 6.04 1.76 -12.02
C VAL A 107 7.39 1.85 -12.73
N ILE A 108 8.45 2.24 -12.01
CA ILE A 108 9.81 2.31 -12.56
C ILE A 108 10.27 0.93 -13.04
N ALA A 109 10.03 -0.12 -12.26
CA ALA A 109 10.42 -1.49 -12.62
C ALA A 109 9.76 -1.96 -13.91
N ILE A 110 8.48 -1.62 -14.15
CA ILE A 110 7.76 -1.96 -15.38
C ILE A 110 8.29 -1.19 -16.59
N VAL A 111 8.65 0.08 -16.41
CA VAL A 111 9.29 0.88 -17.48
C VAL A 111 10.64 0.28 -17.86
N LEU A 112 11.46 -0.08 -16.87
CA LEU A 112 12.77 -0.68 -17.09
C LEU A 112 12.68 -2.10 -17.69
N SER A 113 11.60 -2.83 -17.40
CA SER A 113 11.37 -4.18 -17.90
C SER A 113 10.68 -4.23 -19.27
N LYS A 114 10.45 -3.07 -19.92
CA LYS A 114 9.75 -2.98 -21.21
C LYS A 114 10.40 -3.86 -22.29
N SER A 115 11.72 -3.77 -22.47
CA SER A 115 12.42 -4.52 -23.51
C SER A 115 12.27 -6.02 -23.32
N LYS A 116 12.49 -6.51 -22.10
CA LYS A 116 12.35 -7.92 -21.75
C LYS A 116 10.91 -8.42 -21.96
N PHE A 117 9.92 -7.64 -21.54
CA PHE A 117 8.51 -7.98 -21.78
C PHE A 117 8.19 -8.09 -23.27
N LEU A 118 8.67 -7.15 -24.09
CA LEU A 118 8.45 -7.19 -25.53
C LEU A 118 9.14 -8.39 -26.19
N GLU A 119 10.32 -8.78 -25.71
CA GLU A 119 11.03 -9.97 -26.18
C GLU A 119 10.27 -11.27 -25.82
N ASP A 120 9.91 -11.43 -24.54
CA ASP A 120 9.15 -12.59 -24.05
C ASP A 120 7.79 -12.71 -24.76
N CYS A 121 7.12 -11.58 -25.02
CA CYS A 121 5.86 -11.53 -25.74
C CYS A 121 5.99 -12.04 -27.19
N LYS A 122 7.08 -11.69 -27.88
CA LYS A 122 7.34 -12.17 -29.26
C LYS A 122 7.56 -13.68 -29.29
N VAL A 123 8.27 -14.22 -28.30
CA VAL A 123 8.51 -15.67 -28.17
C VAL A 123 7.21 -16.43 -27.91
N TYR A 124 6.31 -15.86 -27.10
CA TYR A 124 5.01 -16.49 -26.81
C TYR A 124 4.02 -16.37 -27.97
N SER A 125 4.10 -15.30 -28.76
CA SER A 125 3.29 -15.08 -29.97
C SER A 125 3.81 -15.92 -31.17
N ASN A 126 3.82 -17.24 -31.01
CA ASN A 126 4.17 -18.21 -32.06
C ASN A 126 2.97 -18.55 -32.98
N SER A 127 2.09 -17.60 -33.25
CA SER A 127 1.12 -17.75 -34.35
C SER A 127 1.91 -17.76 -35.67
N SER A 128 1.75 -18.82 -36.46
CA SER A 128 2.47 -19.07 -37.71
C SER A 128 1.91 -18.26 -38.91
N THR A 129 0.97 -17.36 -38.66
CA THR A 129 0.18 -16.64 -39.68
C THR A 129 0.38 -15.12 -39.68
N GLU A 130 1.02 -14.53 -38.67
CA GLU A 130 1.19 -13.07 -38.55
C GLU A 130 2.59 -12.61 -38.99
N SER A 131 2.65 -11.46 -39.65
CA SER A 131 3.92 -10.80 -39.98
C SER A 131 4.65 -10.30 -38.73
N GLN A 132 5.98 -10.14 -38.81
CA GLN A 132 6.78 -9.64 -37.69
C GLN A 132 6.30 -8.25 -37.21
N ALA A 133 5.84 -7.40 -38.13
CA ALA A 133 5.32 -6.07 -37.81
C ALA A 133 4.01 -6.12 -37.00
N GLU A 134 3.12 -7.06 -37.32
CA GLU A 134 1.87 -7.26 -36.57
C GLU A 134 2.15 -7.73 -35.14
N LYS A 135 3.06 -8.69 -34.96
CA LYS A 135 3.45 -9.18 -33.63
C LYS A 135 4.05 -8.08 -32.76
N ASP A 136 4.94 -7.27 -33.32
CA ASP A 136 5.57 -6.15 -32.62
C ASP A 136 4.53 -5.11 -32.18
N SER A 137 3.55 -4.81 -33.04
CA SER A 137 2.46 -3.89 -32.74
C SER A 137 1.51 -4.41 -31.65
N ALA A 138 1.18 -5.70 -31.68
CA ALA A 138 0.32 -6.36 -30.70
C ALA A 138 0.98 -6.40 -29.31
N CYS A 139 2.25 -6.79 -29.24
CA CYS A 139 3.02 -6.80 -27.99
C CYS A 139 3.18 -5.40 -27.39
N LEU A 140 3.43 -4.39 -28.22
CA LEU A 140 3.49 -3.00 -27.75
C LEU A 140 2.14 -2.50 -27.25
N SER A 141 1.05 -2.84 -27.94
CA SER A 141 -0.32 -2.51 -27.51
C SER A 141 -0.67 -3.17 -26.18
N MET A 142 -0.32 -4.44 -26.00
CA MET A 142 -0.50 -5.18 -24.76
C MET A 142 0.30 -4.56 -23.61
N TYR A 143 1.59 -4.27 -23.83
CA TYR A 143 2.43 -3.57 -22.85
C TYR A 143 1.82 -2.22 -22.44
N ASN A 144 1.45 -1.39 -23.41
CA ASN A 144 0.87 -0.08 -23.13
C ASN A 144 -0.45 -0.18 -22.36
N SER A 145 -1.26 -1.20 -22.65
CA SER A 145 -2.53 -1.44 -21.95
C SER A 145 -2.30 -1.84 -20.50
N ILE A 146 -1.39 -2.78 -20.24
CA ILE A 146 -1.00 -3.21 -18.89
C ILE A 146 -0.38 -2.05 -18.11
N PHE A 147 0.55 -1.32 -18.72
CA PHE A 147 1.20 -0.17 -18.10
C PHE A 147 0.18 0.90 -17.72
N LYS A 148 -0.73 1.25 -18.63
CA LYS A 148 -1.80 2.22 -18.35
C LYS A 148 -2.71 1.77 -17.20
N TYR A 149 -3.08 0.49 -17.16
CA TYR A 149 -3.87 -0.07 -16.07
C TYR A 149 -3.15 0.06 -14.73
N ILE A 150 -1.87 -0.28 -14.67
CA ILE A 150 -1.07 -0.20 -13.44
C ILE A 150 -0.94 1.25 -12.95
N ILE A 151 -0.72 2.21 -13.85
CA ILE A 151 -0.68 3.64 -13.48
C ILE A 151 -2.00 4.10 -12.86
N ILE A 152 -3.14 3.72 -13.46
CA ILE A 152 -4.47 4.09 -12.93
C ILE A 152 -4.67 3.50 -11.53
N VAL A 153 -4.35 2.22 -11.34
CA VAL A 153 -4.45 1.54 -10.04
C VAL A 153 -3.54 2.21 -9.01
N ALA A 154 -2.30 2.52 -9.37
CA ALA A 154 -1.35 3.17 -8.47
C ALA A 154 -1.84 4.56 -8.02
N VAL A 155 -2.36 5.37 -8.94
CA VAL A 155 -2.92 6.69 -8.61
C VAL A 155 -4.11 6.56 -7.65
N ILE A 156 -5.05 5.65 -7.94
CA ILE A 156 -6.21 5.41 -7.07
C ILE A 156 -5.75 4.93 -5.69
N ALA A 157 -4.81 3.99 -5.62
CA ALA A 157 -4.26 3.48 -4.37
C ALA A 157 -3.62 4.59 -3.52
N ILE A 158 -2.81 5.46 -4.14
CA ILE A 158 -2.17 6.60 -3.46
C ILE A 158 -3.22 7.57 -2.91
N LEU A 159 -4.23 7.92 -3.71
CA LEU A 159 -5.31 8.81 -3.28
C LEU A 159 -6.09 8.24 -2.10
N LEU A 160 -6.42 6.94 -2.15
CA LEU A 160 -7.09 6.25 -1.05
C LEU A 160 -6.23 6.27 0.22
N VAL A 161 -4.95 5.93 0.11
CA VAL A 161 -4.01 5.93 1.24
C VAL A 161 -3.91 7.31 1.87
N LEU A 162 -3.77 8.39 1.09
CA LEU A 162 -3.72 9.76 1.59
C LEU A 162 -5.04 10.19 2.24
N TYR A 163 -6.16 9.83 1.64
CA TYR A 163 -7.49 10.10 2.17
C TYR A 163 -7.68 9.45 3.54
N TYR A 164 -7.37 8.15 3.67
CA TYR A 164 -7.53 7.45 4.94
C TYR A 164 -6.55 7.90 6.01
N THR A 165 -5.31 8.24 5.65
CA THR A 165 -4.36 8.84 6.61
C THR A 165 -4.90 10.17 7.13
N THR A 166 -5.55 10.97 6.27
CA THR A 166 -6.22 12.20 6.69
C THR A 166 -7.39 11.91 7.64
N ILE A 167 -8.20 10.88 7.36
CA ILE A 167 -9.28 10.42 8.27
C ILE A 167 -8.73 10.02 9.63
N ILE A 168 -7.65 9.24 9.69
CA ILE A 168 -7.02 8.80 10.95
C ILE A 168 -6.55 10.02 11.74
N SER A 169 -5.91 10.99 11.07
CA SER A 169 -5.47 12.23 11.72
C SER A 169 -6.63 13.07 12.27
N ALA A 170 -7.74 13.14 11.52
CA ALA A 170 -8.95 13.83 11.94
C ALA A 170 -9.57 13.13 13.15
N TYR A 171 -9.61 11.80 13.15
CA TYR A 171 -10.14 10.99 14.26
C TYR A 171 -9.34 11.23 15.54
N ALA A 172 -8.00 11.24 15.43
CA ALA A 172 -7.12 11.54 16.55
C ALA A 172 -7.36 12.94 17.14
N ARG A 173 -7.50 13.96 16.27
CA ARG A 173 -7.77 15.34 16.70
C ARG A 173 -9.14 15.48 17.38
N GLU A 174 -10.18 14.91 16.77
CA GLU A 174 -11.54 14.93 17.32
C GLU A 174 -11.60 14.28 18.71
N ARG A 175 -10.92 13.13 18.86
CA ARG A 175 -10.88 12.43 20.15
C ARG A 175 -10.20 13.25 21.23
N LYS A 176 -9.11 13.94 20.89
CA LYS A 176 -8.39 14.83 21.82
C LYS A 176 -9.28 16.01 22.25
N ALA A 177 -9.91 16.69 21.30
CA ALA A 177 -10.81 17.82 21.60
C ALA A 177 -11.97 17.42 22.53
N ASN A 178 -12.54 16.22 22.33
CA ASN A 178 -13.60 15.69 23.19
C ASN A 178 -13.11 15.33 24.60
N GLU A 179 -11.83 15.01 24.79
CA GLU A 179 -11.25 14.76 26.11
C GLU A 179 -10.96 16.08 26.83
N ASP A 180 -10.38 17.05 26.14
CA ASP A 180 -10.08 18.39 26.66
C ASP A 180 -11.38 19.09 27.12
N ALA A 181 -12.45 19.03 26.32
CA ALA A 181 -13.75 19.61 26.68
C ALA A 181 -14.40 18.97 27.93
N LYS A 182 -14.19 17.67 28.16
CA LYS A 182 -14.68 16.99 29.37
C LYS A 182 -13.88 17.36 30.60
N HIS A 183 -12.58 17.60 30.44
CA HIS A 183 -11.71 18.03 31.52
C HIS A 183 -12.10 19.44 32.00
N ASP A 184 -12.38 20.36 31.06
CA ASP A 184 -12.80 21.74 31.39
C ASP A 184 -14.17 21.79 32.08
N GLN A 185 -15.14 20.96 31.66
CA GLN A 185 -16.45 20.87 32.32
C GLN A 185 -16.38 20.38 33.77
N ASN A 186 -15.44 19.48 34.09
CA ASN A 186 -15.24 19.00 35.46
C ASN A 186 -14.48 19.99 36.36
N HIS A 187 -13.93 21.08 35.80
CA HIS A 187 -13.17 22.10 36.54
C HIS A 187 -13.92 23.43 36.69
N GLN A 188 -15.14 23.56 36.13
CA GLN A 188 -16.00 24.70 36.44
C GLN A 188 -16.64 24.49 37.83
N PRO A 189 -16.39 25.36 38.83
CA PRO A 189 -17.11 25.29 40.09
C PRO A 189 -18.59 25.54 39.83
N HIS A 190 -19.43 24.61 40.26
CA HIS A 190 -20.87 24.82 40.38
C HIS A 190 -21.08 26.07 41.23
N THR A 191 -21.50 27.16 40.57
CA THR A 191 -21.93 28.41 41.19
C THR A 191 -23.44 28.53 41.02
#